data_AF-A0A7C4KJM9-F1
#
_entry.id   AF-A0A7C4KJM9-F1
#
_cell.length_a   1.000
_cell.length_b   1.000
_cell.length_c   1.000
_cell.angle_alpha   90.00
_cell.angle_beta   90.00
_cell.angle_gamma   90.00
#
_symmetry.space_group_name_H-M   'P 1'
#
loop_
_entity.id
_entity.type
_entity.pdbx_description
1 polymer ?
#
loop_
_entity_poly.entity_id
_entity_poly.type
_entity_poly.pdbx_seq_one_letter_code
_entity_poly.pdbx_strand_id
1 'polypeptide(L)'
;MTTHFDDKGKIFTQVVSKKPVPVILRTAQNTLQGILHVRPTERIIDELNSSLQFIAITDARILNEAGETLYTTGFITVNKEHIIWVIPEEEVQDQAGQDQ
;
A
#
# COMPACT_ATOMS: atom_id res chain seq x y z
N MET A 1 -18.71 7.33 -23.69
CA MET A 1 -17.52 6.56 -24.09
C MET A 1 -17.00 7.21 -25.35
N THR A 2 -15.95 8.02 -25.27
CA THR A 2 -15.46 8.80 -26.41
C THR A 2 -13.98 8.49 -26.59
N THR A 3 -13.71 7.44 -27.36
CA THR A 3 -12.38 7.12 -27.87
C THR A 3 -12.06 8.12 -28.99
N HIS A 4 -11.22 9.12 -28.69
CA HIS A 4 -10.65 9.99 -29.71
C HIS A 4 -9.53 9.22 -30.41
N PHE A 5 -9.66 9.02 -31.72
CA PHE A 5 -8.66 8.39 -32.57
C PHE A 5 -7.97 9.49 -33.39
N ASP A 6 -6.64 9.51 -33.41
CA ASP A 6 -5.83 10.39 -34.26
C ASP A 6 -5.02 9.54 -35.26
N ASP A 7 -4.74 10.12 -36.44
CA ASP A 7 -4.46 9.50 -37.74
C ASP A 7 -3.12 8.72 -37.87
N LYS A 8 -2.43 8.39 -36.77
CA LYS A 8 -1.08 7.80 -36.81
C LYS A 8 -0.84 6.54 -35.99
N GLY A 9 -1.88 5.74 -35.71
CA GLY A 9 -1.72 4.36 -35.22
C GLY A 9 -0.91 4.17 -33.93
N LYS A 10 -0.60 5.25 -33.19
CA LYS A 10 0.10 5.17 -31.91
C LYS A 10 -0.93 4.99 -30.81
N ILE A 11 -0.98 3.77 -30.28
CA ILE A 11 -1.71 3.47 -29.06
C ILE A 11 -0.95 4.18 -27.93
N PHE A 12 -1.44 5.34 -27.50
CA PHE A 12 -1.02 5.94 -26.25
C PHE A 12 -1.66 5.13 -25.13
N THR A 13 -1.03 4.03 -24.75
CA THR A 13 -1.37 3.39 -23.47
C THR A 13 -0.90 4.36 -22.40
N GLN A 14 -1.82 4.91 -21.60
CA GLN A 14 -1.40 5.70 -20.45
C GLN A 14 -0.61 4.78 -19.52
N VAL A 15 0.70 5.01 -19.45
CA VAL A 15 1.57 4.34 -18.48
C VAL A 15 1.14 4.85 -17.10
N VAL A 16 0.39 4.03 -16.37
CA VAL A 16 0.01 4.32 -14.99
C VAL A 16 1.25 4.10 -14.13
N SER A 17 2.04 5.15 -13.96
CA SER A 17 3.16 5.14 -13.01
C SER A 17 2.60 4.92 -11.60
N LYS A 18 3.19 4.01 -10.83
CA LYS A 18 2.90 3.80 -9.41
C LYS A 18 4.14 4.08 -8.59
N LYS A 19 3.99 4.78 -7.46
CA LYS A 19 5.06 5.02 -6.49
C LYS A 19 5.04 3.90 -5.45
N PRO A 20 6.17 3.22 -5.19
CA PRO A 20 6.27 2.32 -4.05
C PRO A 20 6.30 3.16 -2.75
N VAL A 21 5.40 2.85 -1.83
CA VAL A 21 5.31 3.48 -0.51
C VAL A 21 5.41 2.39 0.55
N PRO A 22 6.49 2.35 1.35
CA PRO A 22 6.57 1.47 2.50
C PRO A 22 5.50 1.84 3.52
N VAL A 23 4.71 0.86 3.94
CA VAL A 23 3.58 1.04 4.86
C VAL A 23 3.59 -0.02 5.95
N ILE A 24 3.14 0.39 7.12
CA ILE A 24 2.78 -0.46 8.25
C ILE A 24 1.26 -0.49 8.31
N LEU A 25 0.67 -1.68 8.24
CA LEU A 25 -0.77 -1.86 8.39
C LEU A 25 -1.08 -2.81 9.53
N ARG A 26 -2.17 -2.53 10.25
CA ARG A 26 -2.63 -3.37 11.35
C ARG A 26 -3.94 -4.01 11.00
N THR A 27 -3.97 -5.33 11.19
CA THR A 27 -5.18 -6.14 11.13
C THR A 27 -5.63 -6.50 12.55
N ALA A 28 -6.75 -7.22 12.67
CA ALA A 28 -7.27 -7.66 13.97
C ALA A 28 -6.27 -8.48 14.81
N GLN A 29 -5.35 -9.21 14.18
CA GLN A 29 -4.45 -10.14 14.87
C GLN A 29 -2.97 -9.84 14.63
N ASN A 30 -2.63 -9.28 13.47
CA ASN A 30 -1.24 -9.14 13.04
C ASN A 30 -0.95 -7.73 12.56
N THR A 31 0.31 -7.31 12.73
CA THR A 31 0.87 -6.16 12.01
C THR A 31 1.50 -6.67 10.73
N LEU A 32 1.39 -5.91 9.65
CA LEU A 32 2.07 -6.21 8.40
C LEU A 32 2.87 -4.98 7.97
N GLN A 33 4.12 -5.21 7.59
CA GLN A 33 4.99 -4.21 6.98
C GLN A 33 5.23 -4.60 5.55
N GLY A 34 5.23 -3.67 4.62
CA GLY A 34 5.53 -3.96 3.22
C GLY A 34 5.34 -2.75 2.33
N ILE A 35 5.34 -2.95 1.02
CA ILE A 35 5.30 -1.87 0.03
C ILE A 35 3.93 -1.85 -0.65
N LEU A 36 3.21 -0.74 -0.48
CA LEU A 36 1.99 -0.42 -1.20
C LEU A 36 2.34 0.40 -2.45
N HIS A 37 1.74 0.05 -3.58
CA HIS A 37 1.96 0.76 -4.84
C HIS A 37 0.78 1.68 -5.15
N VAL A 38 0.91 2.95 -4.76
CA VAL A 38 -0.12 3.98 -4.97
C VAL A 38 0.17 4.81 -6.21
N ARG A 39 -0.85 5.43 -6.82
CA ARG A 39 -0.60 6.36 -7.93
C ARG A 39 0.01 7.67 -7.39
N PRO A 40 0.95 8.31 -8.11
CA PRO A 40 1.68 9.50 -7.65
C PRO A 40 0.80 10.68 -7.23
N THR A 41 -0.42 10.76 -7.76
CA THR A 41 -1.37 11.86 -7.51
C THR A 41 -2.47 11.45 -6.53
N GLU A 42 -2.58 10.17 -6.16
CA GLU A 42 -3.60 9.66 -5.25
C GLU A 42 -3.03 9.56 -3.83
N ARG A 43 -3.82 9.95 -2.84
CA ARG A 43 -3.48 9.76 -1.43
C ARG A 43 -3.68 8.29 -1.07
N ILE A 44 -3.00 7.81 -0.02
CA ILE A 44 -3.22 6.44 0.50
C ILE A 44 -4.71 6.22 0.83
N ILE A 45 -5.38 7.25 1.36
CA ILE A 45 -6.82 7.20 1.65
C ILE A 45 -7.69 7.06 0.39
N ASP A 46 -7.24 7.56 -0.77
CA ASP A 46 -7.98 7.41 -2.03
C ASP A 46 -7.89 5.96 -2.54
N GLU A 47 -6.71 5.33 -2.40
CA GLU A 47 -6.51 3.91 -2.73
C GLU A 47 -7.32 3.00 -1.78
N LEU A 48 -7.36 3.34 -0.48
CA LEU A 48 -8.19 2.61 0.50
C LEU A 48 -9.69 2.80 0.27
N ASN A 49 -10.14 3.96 -0.19
CA ASN A 49 -11.54 4.21 -0.53
C ASN A 49 -11.93 3.76 -1.95
N SER A 50 -11.00 3.22 -2.73
CA SER A 50 -11.26 2.68 -4.06
C SER A 50 -12.29 1.52 -4.02
N SER A 51 -12.95 1.24 -5.13
CA SER A 51 -13.95 0.16 -5.21
C SER A 51 -13.36 -1.25 -5.07
N LEU A 52 -12.03 -1.39 -5.18
CA LEU A 52 -11.34 -2.68 -5.06
C LEU A 52 -11.25 -3.11 -3.60
N GLN A 53 -11.87 -4.23 -3.23
CA GLN A 53 -11.89 -4.72 -1.83
C GLN A 53 -10.52 -5.13 -1.27
N PHE A 54 -9.57 -5.48 -2.14
CA PHE A 54 -8.24 -5.93 -1.75
C PHE A 54 -7.15 -4.93 -2.15
N ILE A 55 -6.22 -4.68 -1.25
CA ILE A 55 -4.96 -3.97 -1.55
C ILE A 55 -3.84 -4.96 -1.76
N ALA A 56 -2.97 -4.67 -2.72
CA ALA A 56 -1.76 -5.46 -2.96
C ALA A 56 -0.58 -4.87 -2.21
N ILE A 57 0.10 -5.69 -1.42
CA ILE A 57 1.35 -5.38 -0.74
C ILE A 57 2.44 -6.30 -1.30
N THR A 58 3.59 -5.73 -1.61
CA THR A 58 4.79 -6.48 -2.01
C THR A 58 5.85 -6.42 -0.93
N ASP A 59 6.78 -7.38 -0.92
CA ASP A 59 7.84 -7.48 0.10
C ASP A 59 7.27 -7.40 1.53
N ALA A 60 6.22 -8.18 1.79
CA ALA A 60 5.47 -8.12 3.02
C ALA A 60 6.09 -8.99 4.12
N ARG A 61 6.15 -8.44 5.33
CA ARG A 61 6.49 -9.12 6.58
C ARG A 61 5.29 -9.08 7.50
N ILE A 62 4.84 -10.24 7.96
CA ILE A 62 3.72 -10.38 8.88
C ILE A 62 4.30 -10.59 10.26
N LEU A 63 3.96 -9.70 11.19
CA LEU A 63 4.41 -9.71 12.57
C LEU A 63 3.26 -10.07 13.52
N ASN A 64 3.59 -10.81 14.57
CA ASN A 64 2.67 -11.08 15.67
C ASN A 64 2.50 -9.84 16.58
N GLU A 65 1.68 -9.96 17.62
CA GLU A 65 1.49 -8.90 18.61
C GLU A 65 2.75 -8.56 19.42
N ALA A 66 3.70 -9.51 19.51
CA ALA A 66 5.00 -9.31 20.16
C ALA A 66 6.05 -8.65 19.23
N GLY A 67 5.71 -8.37 17.96
CA GLY A 67 6.63 -7.79 16.98
C GLY A 67 7.59 -8.80 16.33
N GLU A 68 7.37 -10.10 16.51
CA GLU A 68 8.15 -11.15 15.87
C GLU A 68 7.58 -11.45 14.48
N THR A 69 8.46 -11.63 13.49
CA THR A 69 8.07 -11.97 12.13
C THR A 69 7.60 -13.43 12.06
N LEU A 70 6.31 -13.64 11.78
CA LEU A 70 5.71 -14.95 11.56
C LEU A 70 5.97 -15.44 10.14
N TYR A 71 5.78 -14.56 9.15
CA TYR A 71 5.87 -14.90 7.74
C TYR A 71 6.47 -13.76 6.92
N THR A 72 7.15 -14.12 5.84
CA THR A 72 7.59 -13.19 4.80
C THR A 72 7.08 -13.66 3.45
N THR A 73 6.63 -12.73 2.61
CA THR A 73 6.11 -13.04 1.27
C THR A 73 6.44 -11.92 0.30
N GLY A 74 6.77 -12.28 -0.94
CA GLY A 74 7.00 -11.30 -2.01
C GLY A 74 5.73 -10.56 -2.43
N PHE A 75 4.56 -11.16 -2.20
CA PHE A 75 3.26 -10.60 -2.57
C PHE A 75 2.15 -11.11 -1.65
N ILE A 76 1.25 -10.22 -1.25
CA ILE A 76 0.03 -10.54 -0.52
C ILE A 76 -1.07 -9.54 -0.86
N THR A 77 -2.30 -10.03 -0.90
CA THR A 77 -3.49 -9.18 -0.99
C THR A 77 -4.20 -9.14 0.35
N VAL A 78 -4.50 -7.93 0.85
CA VAL A 78 -5.16 -7.73 2.15
C VAL A 78 -6.55 -7.14 1.90
N ASN A 79 -7.59 -7.73 2.50
CA ASN A 79 -8.95 -7.17 2.45
C ASN A 79 -9.01 -5.92 3.32
N LYS A 80 -9.45 -4.80 2.73
CA LYS A 80 -9.55 -3.49 3.38
C LYS A 80 -10.51 -3.45 4.57
N GLU A 81 -11.53 -4.29 4.58
CA GLU A 81 -12.48 -4.38 5.71
C GLU A 81 -11.81 -4.89 6.99
N HIS A 82 -10.66 -5.56 6.88
CA HIS A 82 -9.90 -6.06 8.02
C HIS A 82 -8.71 -5.18 8.39
N ILE A 83 -8.54 -4.03 7.75
CA ILE A 83 -7.49 -3.06 8.04
C ILE A 83 -8.03 -2.07 9.05
N ILE A 84 -7.41 -2.03 10.23
CA ILE A 84 -7.78 -1.10 11.31
C ILE A 84 -7.14 0.27 11.06
N TRP A 85 -5.86 0.27 10.69
CA TRP A 85 -5.11 1.48 10.34
C TRP A 85 -3.93 1.15 9.42
N VAL A 86 -3.47 2.17 8.71
CA VAL A 86 -2.27 2.14 7.86
C VAL A 86 -1.46 3.39 8.16
N ILE A 87 -0.15 3.23 8.32
CA ILE A 87 0.81 4.31 8.52
C ILE A 87 1.91 4.14 7.47
N PRO A 88 2.14 5.12 6.58
CA PRO A 88 3.34 5.09 5.75
C PRO A 88 4.59 5.26 6.62
N GLU A 89 5.61 4.43 6.39
CA GLU A 89 6.81 4.40 7.24
C GLU A 89 7.54 5.75 7.27
N GLU A 90 7.43 6.54 6.20
CA GLU A 90 8.00 7.90 6.14
C GLU A 90 7.40 8.86 7.17
N GLU A 91 6.18 8.58 7.68
CA GLU A 91 5.49 9.39 8.70
C GLU A 91 5.67 8.84 10.12
N VAL A 92 6.33 7.70 10.29
CA VAL A 92 6.61 7.14 11.62
C VAL A 92 7.70 7.98 12.29
N GLN A 93 7.33 8.68 13.35
CA GLN A 93 8.29 9.37 14.21
C GLN A 93 8.80 8.40 15.27
N ASP A 94 10.11 8.15 15.27
CA ASP A 94 10.75 7.39 16.34
C ASP A 94 10.69 8.19 17.65
N GLN A 95 9.89 7.72 18.60
CA GLN A 95 9.79 8.32 19.94
C GLN A 95 10.87 7.79 20.90
N ALA A 96 11.87 7.00 20.46
CA ALA A 96 12.88 6.41 21.34
C ALA A 96 14.01 7.39 21.74
N GLY A 97 13.75 8.70 21.74
CA GLY A 97 14.75 9.74 22.02
C GLY A 97 14.30 10.91 22.89
N GLN A 98 13.14 10.86 23.55
CA GLN A 98 12.69 11.92 24.49
C GLN A 98 12.44 11.37 25.89
N ASP A 99 13.44 10.71 26.46
CA ASP A 99 13.54 10.51 27.92
C ASP A 99 15.02 10.73 28.29
N GLN A 100 15.43 12.00 28.38
CA GLN A 100 16.68 12.42 29.02
C GLN A 100 16.48 13.74 29.75
#